data_AF-A0A949UG85-F1
#
_entry.id   AF-A0A949UG85-F1
#
_cell.length_a   1.000
_cell.length_b   1.000
_cell.length_c   1.000
_cell.angle_alpha   90.00
_cell.angle_beta   90.00
_cell.angle_gamma   90.00
#
_symmetry.space_group_name_H-M   'P 1'
#
loop_
_entity.id
_entity.type
_entity.pdbx_description
1 polymer ?
#
loop_
_entity_poly.entity_id
_entity_poly.type
_entity_poly.pdbx_seq_one_letter_code
_entity_poly.pdbx_strand_id
1 'polypeptide(L)'
;MSLLAYCIAEANSTTEIPNGGVQGATLRTVTDSGLICFLSDYHPSSTPNHIRQSALEFNRVLQDLLRQVAIIPFRFPTLLADESELRMFLQQHATEYRNALVRLRDLVQIEVSLTLKDHETGEASGRAYLLARQNSHQTLARAAERVHNAMGTVLRDWREHPSSKIARCYMLVARPDLENAFTRVRELKIPPDLQA
;
A
#
# COMPACT_ATOMS: atom_id res chain seq x y z
N MET A 1 -28.10 -7.47 0.61
CA MET A 1 -27.01 -6.92 1.45
C MET A 1 -25.82 -7.82 1.26
N SER A 2 -24.63 -7.26 1.08
CA SER A 2 -23.38 -8.01 0.95
C SER A 2 -22.42 -7.60 2.05
N LEU A 3 -21.52 -8.49 2.41
CA LEU A 3 -20.45 -8.18 3.36
C LEU A 3 -19.22 -7.70 2.58
N LEU A 4 -18.68 -6.55 2.95
CA LEU A 4 -17.41 -6.05 2.42
C LEU A 4 -16.28 -6.50 3.33
N ALA A 5 -15.33 -7.28 2.80
CA ALA A 5 -14.12 -7.69 3.51
C ALA A 5 -13.01 -6.65 3.34
N TYR A 6 -12.39 -6.23 4.44
CA TYR A 6 -11.33 -5.20 4.45
C TYR A 6 -9.95 -5.84 4.46
N CYS A 7 -9.62 -6.59 5.51
CA CYS A 7 -8.33 -7.23 5.65
C CYS A 7 -8.35 -8.39 6.65
N ILE A 8 -7.28 -9.17 6.60
CA ILE A 8 -6.98 -10.25 7.56
C ILE A 8 -5.83 -9.79 8.48
N ALA A 9 -5.90 -10.10 9.77
CA ALA A 9 -4.83 -9.91 10.75
C ALA A 9 -4.67 -11.17 11.63
N GLU A 10 -3.67 -11.18 12.51
CA GLU A 10 -3.49 -12.25 13.50
C GLU A 10 -4.56 -12.14 14.61
N ALA A 11 -5.20 -13.25 14.98
CA ALA A 11 -6.26 -13.24 16.00
C ALA A 11 -5.80 -12.78 17.40
N ASN A 12 -4.51 -12.96 17.71
CA ASN A 12 -3.94 -12.61 19.02
C ASN A 12 -3.43 -11.16 19.08
N SER A 13 -3.64 -10.38 18.01
CA SER A 13 -3.20 -8.99 17.97
C SER A 13 -4.21 -8.06 18.65
N THR A 14 -3.75 -7.21 19.57
CA THR A 14 -4.60 -6.20 20.19
C THR A 14 -4.77 -5.04 19.20
N THR A 15 -5.97 -4.88 18.66
CA THR A 15 -6.29 -3.82 17.69
C THR A 15 -7.59 -3.12 18.07
N GLU A 16 -7.58 -1.80 18.10
CA GLU A 16 -8.78 -0.98 18.22
C GLU A 16 -9.51 -0.96 16.87
N ILE A 17 -10.79 -1.29 16.91
CA ILE A 17 -11.65 -1.27 15.72
C ILE A 17 -11.93 0.19 15.34
N PRO A 18 -11.63 0.62 14.10
CA PRO A 18 -11.94 1.98 13.66
C PRO A 18 -13.42 2.33 13.83
N ASN A 19 -13.71 3.57 14.23
CA ASN A 19 -15.06 4.04 14.59
C ASN A 19 -16.08 4.06 13.43
N GLY A 20 -15.67 3.78 12.19
CA GLY A 20 -16.58 3.72 11.05
C GLY A 20 -15.94 3.17 9.77
N GLY A 21 -16.63 2.22 9.16
CA GLY A 21 -16.33 1.65 7.86
C GLY A 21 -16.85 2.49 6.69
N VAL A 22 -16.87 1.88 5.51
CA VAL A 22 -17.46 2.43 4.29
C VAL A 22 -18.93 2.76 4.52
N GLN A 23 -19.40 3.91 4.02
CA GLN A 23 -20.77 4.40 4.19
C GLN A 23 -21.19 4.56 5.67
N GLY A 24 -20.23 4.71 6.59
CA GLY A 24 -20.50 4.81 8.03
C GLY A 24 -20.91 3.48 8.67
N ALA A 25 -20.77 2.35 7.97
CA ALA A 25 -21.11 1.04 8.49
C ALA A 25 -20.24 0.67 9.70
N THR A 26 -20.83 -0.01 10.69
CA THR A 26 -20.08 -0.54 11.83
C THR A 26 -19.22 -1.72 11.38
N LEU A 27 -17.93 -1.67 11.73
CA LEU A 27 -17.01 -2.79 11.48
C LEU A 27 -17.30 -3.93 12.46
N ARG A 28 -17.28 -5.15 11.93
CA ARG A 28 -17.39 -6.42 12.66
C ARG A 28 -16.16 -7.26 12.37
N THR A 29 -15.91 -8.24 13.23
CA THR A 29 -14.79 -9.16 13.08
C THR A 29 -15.27 -10.60 13.08
N VAL A 30 -14.66 -11.41 12.23
CA VAL A 30 -14.82 -12.87 12.22
C VAL A 30 -13.47 -13.49 12.50
N THR A 31 -13.39 -14.25 13.59
CA THR A 31 -12.20 -14.99 13.98
C THR A 31 -12.35 -16.46 13.59
N ASP A 32 -11.35 -16.99 12.89
CA ASP A 32 -11.28 -18.40 12.49
C ASP A 32 -9.83 -18.81 12.24
N SER A 33 -9.46 -20.05 12.60
CA SER A 33 -8.14 -20.62 12.25
C SER A 33 -6.92 -19.78 12.67
N GLY A 34 -7.03 -19.02 13.77
CA GLY A 34 -5.98 -18.12 14.28
C GLY A 34 -5.84 -16.80 13.52
N LEU A 35 -6.78 -16.49 12.64
CA LEU A 35 -6.89 -15.25 11.88
C LEU A 35 -8.14 -14.49 12.31
N ILE A 36 -8.09 -13.16 12.16
CA ILE A 36 -9.26 -12.28 12.31
C ILE A 36 -9.45 -11.53 11.00
N CYS A 37 -10.68 -11.47 10.51
CA CYS A 37 -11.05 -10.71 9.32
C CYS A 37 -12.00 -9.58 9.70
N PHE A 38 -11.72 -8.37 9.21
CA PHE A 38 -12.56 -7.19 9.40
C PHE A 38 -13.55 -7.06 8.25
N LEU A 39 -14.82 -6.85 8.56
CA LEU A 39 -15.90 -6.75 7.58
C LEU A 39 -16.98 -5.76 8.02
N SER A 40 -17.81 -5.31 7.09
CA SER A 40 -19.01 -4.52 7.41
C SER A 40 -20.11 -4.81 6.39
N ASP A 41 -21.34 -4.45 6.73
CA ASP A 41 -22.40 -4.40 5.73
C ASP A 41 -22.04 -3.36 4.66
N TYR A 42 -22.37 -3.67 3.40
CA TYR A 42 -22.10 -2.79 2.28
C TYR A 42 -23.24 -2.81 1.26
N HIS A 43 -23.57 -1.63 0.76
CA HIS A 43 -24.54 -1.44 -0.31
C HIS A 43 -23.81 -0.90 -1.54
N PRO A 44 -23.58 -1.75 -2.56
CA PRO A 44 -22.93 -1.31 -3.79
C PRO A 44 -23.70 -0.16 -4.43
N SER A 45 -22.98 0.90 -4.80
CA SER A 45 -23.54 2.00 -5.59
C SER A 45 -23.08 1.86 -7.05
N SER A 46 -23.96 2.20 -7.99
CA SER A 46 -23.62 2.30 -9.41
C SER A 46 -23.03 3.66 -9.78
N THR A 47 -23.11 4.66 -8.90
CA THR A 47 -22.64 6.02 -9.18
C THR A 47 -21.12 6.11 -9.01
N PRO A 48 -20.36 6.54 -10.03
CA PRO A 48 -18.89 6.61 -9.96
C PRO A 48 -18.35 7.40 -8.76
N ASN A 49 -18.99 8.53 -8.42
CA ASN A 49 -18.58 9.35 -7.27
C ASN A 49 -18.73 8.61 -5.94
N HIS A 50 -19.81 7.85 -5.75
CA HIS A 50 -20.01 7.06 -4.55
C HIS A 50 -19.05 5.87 -4.46
N ILE A 51 -18.72 5.24 -5.60
CA ILE A 51 -17.71 4.18 -5.66
C ILE A 51 -16.35 4.73 -5.25
N ARG A 52 -15.96 5.90 -5.79
CA ARG A 52 -14.71 6.57 -5.42
C ARG A 52 -14.66 6.90 -3.94
N GLN A 53 -15.73 7.49 -3.40
CA GLN A 53 -15.82 7.81 -1.98
C GLN A 53 -15.71 6.56 -1.10
N SER A 54 -16.42 5.48 -1.48
CA SER A 54 -16.35 4.19 -0.78
C SER A 54 -14.92 3.61 -0.79
N ALA A 55 -14.20 3.72 -1.92
CA ALA A 55 -12.82 3.27 -2.01
C ALA A 55 -11.87 4.09 -1.12
N LEU A 56 -12.11 5.40 -0.96
CA LEU A 56 -11.33 6.24 -0.05
C LEU A 56 -11.60 5.87 1.42
N GLU A 57 -12.85 5.65 1.78
CA GLU A 57 -13.24 5.22 3.13
C GLU A 57 -12.68 3.83 3.46
N PHE A 58 -12.70 2.91 2.50
CA PHE A 58 -12.07 1.59 2.63
C PHE A 58 -10.58 1.71 2.91
N ASN A 59 -9.85 2.52 2.13
CA ASN A 59 -8.43 2.75 2.34
C ASN A 59 -8.13 3.41 3.68
N ARG A 60 -8.99 4.31 4.17
CA ARG A 60 -8.85 4.92 5.50
C ARG A 60 -8.90 3.84 6.60
N VAL A 61 -9.87 2.92 6.54
CA VAL A 61 -9.96 1.79 7.49
C VAL A 61 -8.69 0.95 7.45
N LEU A 62 -8.19 0.61 6.25
CA LEU A 62 -6.95 -0.14 6.12
C LEU A 62 -5.76 0.58 6.73
N GLN A 63 -5.65 1.89 6.54
CA GLN A 63 -4.57 2.69 7.12
C GLN A 63 -4.65 2.71 8.66
N ASP A 64 -5.85 2.87 9.22
CA ASP A 64 -6.05 2.89 10.67
C ASP A 64 -5.68 1.54 11.31
N LEU A 65 -5.98 0.43 10.65
CA LEU A 65 -5.60 -0.92 11.09
C LEU A 65 -4.09 -1.18 10.89
N LEU A 66 -3.53 -0.80 9.74
CA LEU A 66 -2.11 -0.98 9.41
C LEU A 66 -1.18 -0.22 10.38
N ARG A 67 -1.64 0.91 10.94
CA ARG A 67 -0.89 1.66 11.97
C ARG A 67 -0.70 0.87 13.26
N GLN A 68 -1.60 -0.08 13.54
CA GLN A 68 -1.60 -0.85 14.78
C GLN A 68 -0.96 -2.22 14.60
N VAL A 69 -1.29 -2.93 13.52
CA VAL A 69 -0.91 -4.34 13.33
C VAL A 69 -0.53 -4.66 11.89
N ALA A 70 0.09 -5.82 11.68
CA ALA A 70 0.29 -6.37 10.35
C ALA A 70 -1.05 -6.85 9.79
N ILE A 71 -1.34 -6.48 8.54
CA ILE A 71 -2.58 -6.86 7.85
C ILE A 71 -2.28 -7.40 6.45
N ILE A 72 -3.18 -8.25 5.95
CA ILE A 72 -3.27 -8.63 4.54
C ILE A 72 -4.53 -7.97 3.98
N PRO A 73 -4.40 -6.90 3.20
CA PRO A 73 -5.55 -6.16 2.69
C PRO A 73 -6.20 -6.91 1.52
N PHE A 74 -7.53 -6.90 1.49
CA PHE A 74 -8.30 -7.28 0.31
C PHE A 74 -8.34 -6.14 -0.71
N ARG A 75 -8.60 -6.49 -1.97
CA ARG A 75 -8.87 -5.47 -3.00
C ARG A 75 -10.28 -4.92 -2.81
N PHE A 76 -10.43 -3.61 -3.00
CA PHE A 76 -11.74 -3.00 -3.00
C PHE A 76 -12.45 -3.21 -4.36
N PRO A 77 -13.72 -3.61 -4.40
CA PRO A 77 -14.49 -4.25 -3.33
C PRO A 77 -14.32 -5.78 -3.38
N THR A 78 -14.10 -6.41 -2.22
CA THR A 78 -14.21 -7.87 -2.05
C THR A 78 -15.51 -8.14 -1.31
N LEU A 79 -16.52 -8.60 -2.05
CA LEU A 79 -17.87 -8.82 -1.55
C LEU A 79 -18.11 -10.30 -1.28
N LEU A 80 -18.69 -10.59 -0.13
CA LEU A 80 -19.05 -11.93 0.31
C LEU A 80 -20.57 -12.00 0.48
N ALA A 81 -21.12 -13.18 0.21
CA ALA A 81 -22.54 -13.44 0.41
C ALA A 81 -22.89 -13.48 1.90
N ASP A 82 -22.07 -14.17 2.70
CA ASP A 82 -22.24 -14.35 4.14
C ASP A 82 -20.92 -14.65 4.87
N GLU A 83 -20.98 -14.80 6.19
CA GLU A 83 -19.82 -15.12 7.01
C GLU A 83 -19.31 -16.57 6.83
N SER A 84 -20.13 -17.49 6.32
CA SER A 84 -19.73 -18.88 6.12
C SER A 84 -18.75 -18.98 4.96
N GLU A 85 -19.00 -18.25 3.87
CA GLU A 85 -18.06 -18.09 2.75
C GLU A 85 -16.69 -17.60 3.24
N LEU A 86 -16.67 -16.60 4.13
CA LEU A 86 -15.44 -16.09 4.74
C LEU A 86 -14.71 -17.15 5.57
N ARG A 87 -15.43 -17.89 6.41
CA ARG A 87 -14.81 -18.93 7.25
C ARG A 87 -14.15 -20.01 6.43
N MET A 88 -14.81 -20.49 5.37
CA MET A 88 -14.23 -21.47 4.46
C MET A 88 -12.95 -20.92 3.80
N PHE A 89 -12.98 -19.67 3.33
CA PHE A 89 -11.82 -19.02 2.75
C PHE A 89 -10.65 -18.90 3.75
N LEU A 90 -10.92 -18.48 4.99
CA LEU A 90 -9.91 -18.38 6.03
C LEU A 90 -9.31 -19.75 6.37
N GLN A 91 -10.12 -20.80 6.46
CA GLN A 91 -9.64 -22.16 6.72
C GLN A 91 -8.74 -22.69 5.61
N GLN A 92 -9.15 -22.49 4.35
CA GLN A 92 -8.41 -22.93 3.18
C GLN A 92 -7.03 -22.27 3.09
N HIS A 93 -6.93 -20.99 3.45
CA HIS A 93 -5.70 -20.20 3.35
C HIS A 93 -5.00 -19.93 4.68
N ALA A 94 -5.42 -20.60 5.76
CA ALA A 94 -5.00 -20.29 7.13
C ALA A 94 -3.48 -20.33 7.32
N THR A 95 -2.82 -21.36 6.81
CA THR A 95 -1.37 -21.54 6.96
C THR A 95 -0.58 -20.50 6.18
N GLU A 96 -1.00 -20.20 4.95
CA GLU A 96 -0.37 -19.19 4.10
C GLU A 96 -0.43 -17.80 4.76
N TYR A 97 -1.62 -17.38 5.19
CA TYR A 97 -1.81 -16.06 5.77
C TYR A 97 -1.18 -15.90 7.15
N ARG A 98 -1.23 -16.92 8.01
CA ARG A 98 -0.51 -16.86 9.29
C ARG A 98 0.99 -16.71 9.07
N ASN A 99 1.59 -17.49 8.16
CA ASN A 99 3.01 -17.38 7.87
C ASN A 99 3.38 -16.01 7.29
N ALA A 100 2.55 -15.46 6.40
CA ALA A 100 2.75 -14.14 5.84
C ALA A 100 2.66 -13.05 6.92
N LEU A 101 1.66 -13.10 7.80
CA LEU A 101 1.48 -12.15 8.90
C LEU A 101 2.62 -12.20 9.92
N VAL A 102 3.07 -13.41 10.30
CA VAL A 102 4.24 -13.59 11.17
C VAL A 102 5.49 -12.97 10.55
N ARG A 103 5.71 -13.17 9.25
CA ARG A 103 6.86 -12.59 8.53
C ARG A 103 6.78 -11.06 8.45
N LEU A 104 5.57 -10.51 8.33
CA LEU A 104 5.32 -9.08 8.20
C LEU A 104 5.11 -8.38 9.54
N ARG A 105 5.18 -9.13 10.65
CA ARG A 105 4.99 -8.60 11.99
C ARG A 105 6.02 -7.50 12.25
N ASP A 106 5.53 -6.37 12.77
CA ASP A 106 6.33 -5.18 13.05
C ASP A 106 7.04 -4.58 11.83
N LEU A 107 6.64 -4.94 10.61
CA LEU A 107 7.13 -4.34 9.38
C LEU A 107 6.06 -3.42 8.76
N VAL A 108 6.52 -2.38 8.08
CA VAL A 108 5.68 -1.42 7.35
C VAL A 108 6.30 -1.18 5.98
N GLN A 109 5.45 -1.11 4.96
CA GLN A 109 5.85 -0.70 3.63
C GLN A 109 5.72 0.82 3.47
N ILE A 110 6.79 1.46 3.01
CA ILE A 110 6.79 2.87 2.59
C ILE A 110 6.93 2.91 1.07
N GLU A 111 6.19 3.80 0.42
CA GLU A 111 6.37 4.13 -0.99
C GLU A 111 6.99 5.52 -1.12
N VAL A 112 8.01 5.65 -1.97
CA VAL A 112 8.52 6.92 -2.47
C VAL A 112 8.33 6.94 -3.98
N SER A 113 7.61 7.95 -4.47
CA SER A 113 7.29 8.11 -5.89
C SER A 113 8.09 9.27 -6.47
N LEU A 114 9.11 8.98 -7.28
CA LEU A 114 9.94 9.98 -7.95
C LEU A 114 9.36 10.28 -9.33
N THR A 115 8.96 11.51 -9.59
CA THR A 115 8.31 11.93 -10.84
C THR A 115 9.16 12.98 -11.55
N LEU A 116 9.43 12.78 -12.84
CA LEU A 116 10.07 13.79 -13.69
C LEU A 116 9.13 14.96 -13.92
N LYS A 117 9.63 16.19 -13.78
CA LYS A 117 8.91 17.38 -14.20
C LYS A 117 8.75 17.32 -15.72
N ASP A 118 7.54 17.62 -16.20
CA ASP A 118 7.31 17.78 -17.62
C ASP A 118 8.12 18.98 -18.11
N HIS A 119 9.10 18.71 -18.97
CA HIS A 119 9.72 19.73 -19.79
C HIS A 119 9.06 19.67 -21.16
N GLU A 120 8.66 20.83 -21.70
CA GLU A 120 8.16 20.92 -23.08
C GLU A 120 9.28 20.52 -24.04
N THR A 121 9.31 19.24 -24.42
CA THR A 121 10.17 18.76 -25.49
C THR A 121 9.49 19.09 -26.81
N GLY A 122 9.78 20.27 -27.37
CA GLY A 122 9.55 20.54 -28.78
C GLY A 122 10.41 19.58 -29.61
N GLU A 123 9.82 18.50 -30.13
CA GLU A 123 10.59 17.46 -30.80
C GLU A 123 10.93 17.82 -32.25
N ALA A 124 12.22 18.04 -32.52
CA ALA A 124 12.77 18.27 -33.84
C ALA A 124 13.21 16.97 -34.59
N SER A 125 13.32 15.81 -33.91
CA SER A 125 13.60 14.50 -34.54
C SER A 125 13.47 13.29 -33.59
N GLY A 126 13.27 12.09 -34.14
CA GLY A 126 13.19 10.83 -33.36
C GLY A 126 14.47 10.44 -32.62
N ARG A 127 15.65 10.89 -33.07
CA ARG A 127 16.91 10.70 -32.33
C ARG A 127 16.93 11.54 -31.04
N ALA A 128 16.44 12.78 -31.11
CA ALA A 128 16.34 13.65 -29.94
C ALA A 128 15.38 13.06 -28.89
N TYR A 129 14.25 12.50 -29.34
CA TYR A 129 13.33 11.76 -28.47
C TYR A 129 14.00 10.58 -27.75
N LEU A 130 14.72 9.71 -28.48
CA LEU A 130 15.38 8.55 -27.88
C LEU A 130 16.45 8.95 -26.84
N LEU A 131 17.23 9.99 -27.13
CA LEU A 131 18.23 10.52 -26.19
C LEU A 131 17.57 11.13 -24.94
N ALA A 132 16.48 11.90 -25.10
CA ALA A 132 15.73 12.45 -23.98
C ALA A 132 15.16 11.33 -23.09
N ARG A 133 14.57 10.30 -23.70
CA ARG A 133 14.04 9.13 -22.98
C ARG A 133 15.12 8.36 -22.22
N GLN A 134 16.30 8.17 -22.83
CA GLN A 134 17.44 7.52 -22.16
C GLN A 134 17.91 8.34 -20.95
N ASN A 135 18.02 9.66 -21.10
CA ASN A 135 18.43 10.54 -20.01
C ASN A 135 17.42 10.53 -18.85
N SER A 136 16.12 10.59 -19.16
CA SER A 136 15.04 10.47 -18.17
C SER A 136 15.14 9.19 -17.35
N HIS A 137 15.37 8.04 -17.99
CA HIS A 137 15.54 6.77 -17.31
C HIS A 137 16.78 6.76 -16.40
N GLN A 138 17.91 7.32 -16.87
CA GLN A 138 19.13 7.42 -16.05
C GLN A 138 18.96 8.35 -14.84
N THR A 139 18.26 9.47 -15.00
CA THR A 139 17.96 10.40 -13.90
C THR A 139 17.11 9.74 -12.83
N LEU A 140 16.05 9.03 -13.22
CA LEU A 140 15.19 8.29 -12.29
C LEU A 140 15.96 7.17 -11.58
N ALA A 141 16.74 6.37 -12.30
CA ALA A 141 17.51 5.28 -11.71
C ALA A 141 18.54 5.79 -10.68
N ARG A 142 19.27 6.87 -11.00
CA ARG A 142 20.21 7.50 -10.06
C ARG A 142 19.50 8.05 -8.83
N ALA A 143 18.31 8.62 -8.99
CA ALA A 143 17.55 9.12 -7.85
C ALA A 143 17.03 7.97 -6.96
N ALA A 144 16.54 6.88 -7.56
CA ALA A 144 16.13 5.68 -6.82
C ALA A 144 17.30 5.04 -6.05
N GLU A 145 18.48 4.95 -6.67
CA GLU A 145 19.70 4.47 -6.01
C GLU A 145 20.10 5.36 -4.82
N ARG A 146 19.93 6.68 -4.93
CA ARG A 146 20.17 7.60 -3.81
C ARG A 146 19.20 7.37 -2.66
N VAL A 147 17.92 7.13 -2.95
CA VAL A 147 16.91 6.78 -1.94
C VAL A 147 17.33 5.47 -1.25
N HIS A 148 17.64 4.42 -2.02
CA HIS A 148 18.10 3.14 -1.49
C HIS A 148 19.31 3.29 -0.56
N ASN A 149 20.34 4.03 -0.99
CA ASN A 149 21.55 4.24 -0.20
C ASN A 149 21.31 5.05 1.08
N ALA A 150 20.39 6.00 1.07
CA ALA A 150 20.06 6.80 2.26
C ALA A 150 19.34 6.00 3.35
N MET A 151 18.59 4.98 2.96
CA MET A 151 17.88 4.10 3.89
C MET A 151 18.85 3.21 4.67
N GLY A 152 19.98 2.82 4.08
CA GLY A 152 21.05 2.10 4.75
C GLY A 152 20.55 0.87 5.51
N THR A 153 20.88 0.78 6.79
CA THR A 153 20.54 -0.36 7.66
C THR A 153 19.07 -0.41 8.09
N VAL A 154 18.27 0.63 7.81
CA VAL A 154 16.84 0.67 8.14
C VAL A 154 16.02 -0.19 7.16
N LEU A 155 16.58 -0.47 5.98
CA LEU A 155 15.93 -1.20 4.91
C LEU A 155 15.97 -2.72 5.17
N ARG A 156 14.80 -3.36 5.21
CA ARG A 156 14.67 -4.82 5.29
C ARG A 156 14.54 -5.46 3.92
N ASP A 157 13.80 -4.82 3.03
CA ASP A 157 13.60 -5.24 1.64
C ASP A 157 13.37 -4.01 0.75
N TRP A 158 13.72 -4.13 -0.52
CA TRP A 158 13.66 -3.08 -1.53
C TRP A 158 13.05 -3.60 -2.83
N ARG A 159 12.10 -2.87 -3.38
CA ARG A 159 11.59 -3.10 -4.74
C ARG A 159 11.45 -1.80 -5.49
N GLU A 160 11.91 -1.81 -6.72
CA GLU A 160 11.77 -0.68 -7.64
C GLU A 160 10.86 -1.08 -8.81
N HIS A 161 9.92 -0.20 -9.13
CA HIS A 161 9.12 -0.30 -10.34
C HIS A 161 9.37 0.95 -11.20
N PRO A 162 10.32 0.89 -12.14
CA PRO A 162 10.62 2.00 -13.03
C PRO A 162 9.56 2.12 -14.13
N SER A 163 9.26 3.36 -14.51
CA SER A 163 8.48 3.72 -15.70
C SER A 163 9.16 4.88 -16.44
N SER A 164 8.61 5.28 -17.58
CA SER A 164 9.22 6.35 -18.41
C SER A 164 9.28 7.72 -17.74
N LYS A 165 8.35 8.01 -16.81
CA LYS A 165 8.25 9.32 -16.13
C LYS A 165 8.29 9.23 -14.60
N ILE A 166 8.06 8.05 -14.04
CA ILE A 166 7.95 7.83 -12.60
C ILE A 166 8.79 6.62 -12.21
N ALA A 167 9.55 6.72 -11.12
CA ALA A 167 10.12 5.56 -10.44
C ALA A 167 9.45 5.39 -9.07
N ARG A 168 8.85 4.22 -8.84
CA ARG A 168 8.25 3.88 -7.55
C ARG A 168 9.19 2.98 -6.76
N CYS A 169 9.55 3.46 -5.58
CA CYS A 169 10.45 2.78 -4.65
C CYS A 169 9.63 2.27 -3.46
N TYR A 170 9.57 0.95 -3.29
CA TYR A 170 8.90 0.29 -2.18
C TYR A 170 9.93 -0.21 -1.19
N MET A 171 9.82 0.23 0.05
CA MET A 171 10.76 -0.07 1.12
C MET A 171 10.02 -0.77 2.23
N LEU A 172 10.52 -1.94 2.64
CA LEU A 172 10.06 -2.60 3.84
C LEU A 172 10.97 -2.18 5.00
N VAL A 173 10.39 -1.61 6.05
CA VAL A 173 11.13 -1.13 7.23
C VAL A 173 10.51 -1.71 8.49
N ALA A 174 11.28 -1.77 9.57
CA ALA A 174 10.70 -2.06 10.87
C ALA A 174 9.88 -0.86 11.37
N ARG A 175 8.74 -1.12 11.99
CA ARG A 175 7.82 -0.10 12.53
C ARG A 175 8.50 0.87 13.50
N PRO A 176 9.41 0.44 14.41
CA PRO A 176 10.14 1.37 15.28
C PRO A 176 11.06 2.34 14.52
N ASP A 177 11.51 1.96 13.31
CA ASP A 177 12.40 2.78 12.49
C ASP A 177 11.65 3.70 11.52
N LEU A 178 10.31 3.72 11.55
CA LEU A 178 9.48 4.45 10.59
C LEU A 178 9.77 5.96 10.56
N GLU A 179 9.89 6.61 11.72
CA GLU A 179 10.20 8.04 11.80
C GLU A 179 11.61 8.36 11.29
N ASN A 180 12.57 7.48 11.59
CA ASN A 180 13.95 7.59 11.09
C ASN A 180 13.98 7.43 9.56
N ALA A 181 13.23 6.47 9.02
CA ALA A 181 13.05 6.28 7.58
C ALA A 181 12.46 7.54 6.92
N PHE A 182 11.38 8.12 7.45
CA PHE A 182 10.81 9.35 6.90
C PHE A 182 11.77 10.54 6.96
N THR A 183 12.52 10.68 8.05
CA THR A 183 13.51 11.75 8.22
C THR A 183 14.58 11.66 7.13
N ARG A 184 15.13 10.47 6.91
CA ARG A 184 16.15 10.21 5.87
C ARG A 184 15.66 10.54 4.47
N VAL A 185 14.41 10.18 4.14
CA VAL A 185 13.81 10.51 2.85
C VAL A 185 13.60 12.01 2.69
N ARG A 186 13.11 12.71 3.72
CA ARG A 186 12.87 14.16 3.69
C ARG A 186 14.16 14.99 3.56
N GLU A 187 15.24 14.54 4.18
CA GLU A 187 16.54 15.20 4.10
C GLU A 187 17.29 14.92 2.78
N LEU A 188 16.77 13.99 1.97
CA LEU A 188 17.37 13.63 0.70
C LEU A 188 17.25 14.77 -0.31
N LYS A 189 18.39 15.28 -0.77
CA LYS A 189 18.43 16.29 -1.84
C LYS A 189 18.09 15.68 -3.19
N ILE A 190 16.86 15.73 -3.63
CA ILE A 190 16.46 15.17 -4.93
C ILE A 190 16.91 16.13 -6.07
N PRO A 191 17.32 15.61 -7.24
CA PRO A 191 17.65 16.46 -8.40
C PRO A 191 16.53 17.47 -8.71
N PRO A 192 16.85 18.68 -9.18
CA PRO A 192 15.86 19.74 -9.41
C PRO A 192 14.80 19.39 -10.46
N ASP A 193 15.10 18.44 -11.34
CA ASP A 193 14.24 17.98 -12.44
C ASP A 193 13.20 16.95 -11.99
N LEU A 194 13.23 16.56 -10.71
CA LEU A 194 12.33 15.59 -10.10
C LEU A 194 11.43 16.23 -9.02
N GLN A 195 10.29 15.59 -8.79
CA GLN A 195 9.38 15.82 -7.66
C GLN A 195 9.20 14.47 -6.93
N ALA A 196 9.07 14.49 -5.61
CA ALA A 196 8.94 13.28 -4.79
C ALA A 196 7.84 13.42 -3.74
#